data_AF-A0A6J7GJH8-F1
#
_entry.id   AF-A0A6J7GJH8-F1
#
_cell.length_a   1.000
_cell.length_b   1.000
_cell.length_c   1.000
_cell.angle_alpha   90.00
_cell.angle_beta   90.00
_cell.angle_gamma   90.00
#
_symmetry.space_group_name_H-M   'P 1'
#
loop_
_entity.id
_entity.type
_entity.pdbx_description
1 polymer ?
#
loop_
_entity_poly.entity_id
_entity_poly.type
_entity_poly.pdbx_seq_one_letter_code
_entity_poly.pdbx_strand_id
1 'polypeptide(L)'
;MLGNFTLSSAFTYVKTTQTITFPDLSPITLGGAAPTLSATASSNLTVAFTSATTSVCTVTGTTITVLTTGTCTINANQAGNGTYAAATQVQKSFVISPVPVVDDGAAITAAAAASAKRAAEQKELTELLALIPEIAKMSLALGETTKSLYEQKCVKGKSIKYVKIGAKCPKGYVIYKKSKAIGS
;
A
#
# COMPACT_ATOMS: atom_id res chain seq x y z
N MET A 1 47.95 -75.41 38.83
CA MET A 1 47.12 -74.21 39.07
C MET A 1 46.47 -73.84 37.75
N LEU A 2 45.18 -74.15 37.56
CA LEU A 2 44.44 -73.71 36.38
C LEU A 2 44.05 -72.24 36.62
N GLY A 3 44.60 -71.35 35.81
CA GLY A 3 44.35 -69.91 35.89
C GLY A 3 42.93 -69.57 35.48
N ASN A 4 42.23 -68.84 36.34
CA ASN A 4 40.85 -68.43 36.14
C ASN A 4 40.80 -67.29 35.09
N PHE A 5 40.44 -67.62 33.85
CA PHE A 5 40.25 -66.64 32.78
C PHE A 5 38.86 -66.02 32.91
N THR A 6 38.77 -64.85 33.56
CA THR A 6 37.53 -64.06 33.60
C THR A 6 37.48 -63.19 32.34
N LEU A 7 36.68 -63.61 31.35
CA LEU A 7 36.35 -62.77 30.20
C LEU A 7 35.35 -61.70 30.65
N SER A 8 35.84 -60.49 30.90
CA SER A 8 34.98 -59.31 31.10
C SER A 8 34.57 -58.76 29.73
N SER A 9 33.52 -59.30 29.12
CA SER A 9 32.92 -58.70 27.93
C SER A 9 32.03 -57.53 28.33
N ALA A 10 32.47 -56.30 28.04
CA ALA A 10 31.61 -55.13 28.15
C ALA A 10 30.66 -55.08 26.94
N PHE A 11 29.35 -55.16 27.20
CA PHE A 11 28.32 -54.92 26.19
C PHE A 11 27.95 -53.43 26.17
N THR A 12 28.31 -52.72 25.10
CA THR A 12 27.89 -51.33 24.90
C THR A 12 26.50 -51.28 24.27
N TYR A 13 25.51 -50.90 25.06
CA TYR A 13 24.17 -50.62 24.55
C TYR A 13 24.15 -49.26 23.82
N VAL A 14 23.92 -49.27 22.51
CA VAL A 14 23.78 -48.05 21.70
C VAL A 14 22.30 -47.66 21.62
N LYS A 15 21.97 -46.43 22.00
CA LYS A 15 20.62 -45.89 21.93
C LYS A 15 20.25 -45.50 20.50
N THR A 16 18.98 -45.65 20.14
CA THR A 16 18.44 -45.23 18.85
C THR A 16 18.39 -43.70 18.76
N THR A 17 18.89 -43.12 17.67
CA THR A 17 18.78 -41.68 17.42
C THR A 17 17.35 -41.29 17.05
N GLN A 18 17.02 -40.03 17.24
CA GLN A 18 15.67 -39.51 16.99
C GLN A 18 15.71 -38.02 16.68
N THR A 19 14.63 -37.54 16.08
CA THR A 19 14.49 -36.16 15.61
C THR A 19 13.22 -35.52 16.17
N ILE A 20 13.18 -34.19 16.16
CA ILE A 20 12.01 -33.38 16.50
C ILE A 20 11.51 -32.69 15.23
N THR A 21 10.22 -32.79 14.96
CA THR A 21 9.53 -31.99 13.96
C THR A 21 8.76 -30.89 14.68
N PHE A 22 9.16 -29.64 14.48
CA PHE A 22 8.52 -28.47 15.06
C PHE A 22 8.18 -27.49 13.93
N PRO A 23 6.89 -27.26 13.61
CA PRO A 23 6.48 -26.31 12.56
C PRO A 23 6.86 -24.87 12.87
N ASP A 24 6.92 -24.04 11.83
CA ASP A 24 7.16 -22.61 11.99
C ASP A 24 6.02 -21.92 12.74
N LEU A 25 6.37 -20.91 13.53
CA LEU A 25 5.43 -20.11 14.31
C LEU A 25 5.09 -18.84 13.54
N SER A 26 3.80 -18.53 13.45
CA SER A 26 3.34 -17.32 12.77
C SER A 26 3.63 -16.06 13.61
N PRO A 27 3.99 -14.94 12.97
CA PRO A 27 4.15 -13.67 13.66
C PRO A 27 2.81 -13.17 14.22
N ILE A 28 2.88 -12.37 15.29
CA ILE A 28 1.70 -11.79 15.96
C ILE A 28 1.91 -10.30 16.23
N THR A 29 0.83 -9.62 16.57
CA THR A 29 0.87 -8.29 17.19
C THR A 29 0.79 -8.42 18.71
N LEU A 30 1.39 -7.47 19.44
CA LEU A 30 1.29 -7.41 20.90
C LEU A 30 -0.19 -7.34 21.31
N GLY A 31 -0.61 -8.19 22.25
CA GLY A 31 -2.01 -8.33 22.65
C GLY A 31 -2.87 -9.21 21.73
N GLY A 32 -2.31 -9.72 20.62
CA GLY A 32 -2.93 -10.75 19.79
C GLY A 32 -2.87 -12.14 20.42
N ALA A 33 -3.56 -13.10 19.79
CA ALA A 33 -3.50 -14.50 20.20
C ALA A 33 -2.12 -15.10 19.90
N ALA A 34 -1.51 -15.74 20.90
CA ALA A 34 -0.21 -16.39 20.73
C ALA A 34 -0.33 -17.67 19.87
N PRO A 35 0.72 -18.04 19.10
CA PRO A 35 0.73 -19.29 18.35
C PRO A 35 0.68 -20.50 19.29
N THR A 36 -0.03 -21.55 18.89
CA THR A 36 -0.05 -22.83 19.61
C THR A 36 1.26 -23.58 19.39
N LEU A 37 1.88 -24.07 20.47
CA LEU A 37 3.06 -24.92 20.39
C LEU A 37 2.66 -26.39 20.16
N SER A 38 3.17 -26.98 19.08
CA SER A 38 3.03 -28.40 18.77
C SER A 38 4.28 -28.92 18.07
N ALA A 39 4.89 -29.96 18.63
CA ALA A 39 6.07 -30.61 18.06
C ALA A 39 5.99 -32.10 18.33
N THR A 40 6.52 -32.90 17.42
CA THR A 40 6.54 -34.36 17.52
C THR A 40 7.96 -34.88 17.51
N ALA A 41 8.27 -35.84 18.38
CA ALA A 41 9.53 -36.58 18.32
C ALA A 41 9.32 -37.89 17.58
N SER A 42 10.28 -38.32 16.75
CA SER A 42 10.20 -39.60 16.02
C SER A 42 10.13 -40.83 16.94
N SER A 43 10.50 -40.68 18.21
CA SER A 43 10.36 -41.69 19.27
C SER A 43 8.97 -41.77 19.90
N ASN A 44 8.06 -40.85 19.57
CA ASN A 44 6.76 -40.62 20.22
C ASN A 44 6.83 -40.20 21.70
N LEU A 45 8.01 -39.88 22.22
CA LEU A 45 8.15 -39.30 23.56
C LEU A 45 7.75 -37.81 23.55
N THR A 46 7.32 -37.32 24.72
CA THR A 46 6.87 -35.94 24.89
C THR A 46 7.99 -34.93 24.63
N VAL A 47 7.66 -33.88 23.87
CA VAL A 47 8.55 -32.73 23.62
C VAL A 47 8.26 -31.64 24.65
N ALA A 48 9.31 -31.11 25.27
CA ALA A 48 9.23 -30.01 26.22
C ALA A 48 9.63 -28.69 25.56
N PHE A 49 8.87 -27.63 25.86
CA PHE A 49 9.12 -26.29 25.31
C PHE A 49 9.73 -25.36 26.36
N THR A 50 10.67 -24.54 25.93
CA THR A 50 11.28 -23.47 26.76
C THR A 50 11.49 -22.23 25.90
N SER A 51 11.45 -21.05 26.50
CA SER A 51 11.80 -19.80 25.80
C SER A 51 13.30 -19.55 25.88
N ALA A 52 13.93 -19.26 24.74
CA ALA A 52 15.31 -18.75 24.68
C ALA A 52 15.36 -17.23 24.90
N THR A 53 14.24 -16.54 24.76
CA THR A 53 14.10 -15.08 24.88
C THR A 53 13.11 -14.73 25.97
N THR A 54 13.44 -15.08 27.22
CA THR A 54 12.55 -14.93 28.39
C THR A 54 12.19 -13.48 28.72
N SER A 55 12.97 -12.50 28.24
CA SER A 55 12.64 -11.08 28.32
C SER A 55 11.55 -10.64 27.33
N VAL A 56 11.33 -11.40 26.25
CA VAL A 56 10.33 -11.12 25.20
C VAL A 56 9.07 -11.96 25.39
N CYS A 57 9.23 -13.23 25.74
CA CYS A 57 8.15 -14.18 25.93
C CYS A 57 8.55 -15.30 26.89
N THR A 58 7.61 -15.83 27.67
CA THR A 58 7.81 -17.01 28.51
C THR A 58 6.93 -18.16 28.02
N VAL A 59 7.28 -19.40 28.42
CA VAL A 59 6.51 -20.60 28.06
C VAL A 59 6.23 -21.42 29.30
N THR A 60 4.99 -21.89 29.45
CA THR A 60 4.59 -22.88 30.46
C THR A 60 3.80 -23.99 29.77
N GLY A 61 4.33 -25.22 29.78
CA GLY A 61 3.75 -26.32 29.00
C GLY A 61 3.81 -26.02 27.50
N THR A 62 2.65 -25.83 26.88
CA THR A 62 2.49 -25.44 25.47
C THR A 62 1.98 -24.00 25.29
N THR A 63 1.80 -23.26 26.38
CA THR A 63 1.27 -21.89 26.37
C THR A 63 2.40 -20.88 26.37
N ILE A 64 2.38 -19.98 25.38
CA ILE A 64 3.29 -18.84 25.29
C ILE A 64 2.63 -17.64 25.99
N THR A 65 3.37 -16.97 26.87
CA THR A 65 3.01 -15.67 27.44
C THR A 65 3.92 -14.61 26.82
N VAL A 66 3.32 -13.60 26.20
CA VAL A 66 4.03 -12.50 25.55
C VAL A 66 4.25 -11.37 26.54
N LEU A 67 5.47 -10.85 26.63
CA LEU A 67 5.82 -9.76 27.55
C LEU A 67 6.02 -8.42 26.83
N THR A 68 6.70 -8.42 25.69
CA THR A 68 6.99 -7.20 24.93
C THR A 68 7.16 -7.50 23.44
N THR A 69 7.23 -6.45 22.63
CA THR A 69 7.56 -6.54 21.21
C THR A 69 9.00 -7.02 21.00
N GLY A 70 9.23 -7.75 19.91
CA GLY A 70 10.55 -8.28 19.57
C GLY A 70 10.45 -9.68 18.98
N THR A 71 11.60 -10.35 18.88
CA THR A 71 11.66 -11.74 18.41
C THR A 71 11.52 -12.68 19.60
N CYS A 72 10.50 -13.53 19.58
CA CYS A 72 10.33 -14.61 20.53
C CYS A 72 10.89 -15.91 19.93
N THR A 73 11.89 -16.50 20.60
CA THR A 73 12.51 -17.78 20.20
C THR A 73 12.16 -18.88 21.19
N ILE A 74 11.56 -19.96 20.67
CA ILE A 74 11.12 -21.12 21.44
C ILE A 74 11.98 -22.34 21.07
N ASN A 75 12.45 -23.04 22.10
CA ASN A 75 13.21 -24.28 21.99
C ASN A 75 12.27 -25.47 22.22
N ALA A 76 12.28 -26.42 21.30
CA ALA A 76 11.67 -27.74 21.44
C ALA A 76 12.76 -28.76 21.79
N ASN A 77 12.61 -29.41 22.95
CA ASN A 77 13.59 -30.33 23.51
C ASN A 77 12.99 -31.71 23.75
N GLN A 78 13.81 -32.74 23.54
CA GLN A 78 13.46 -34.11 23.88
C GLN A 78 14.71 -34.80 24.44
N ALA A 79 14.60 -35.32 25.67
CA ALA A 79 15.74 -35.82 26.45
C ALA A 79 16.14 -37.28 26.17
N GLY A 80 15.30 -38.02 25.44
CA GLY A 80 15.42 -39.45 25.21
C GLY A 80 14.96 -40.27 26.40
N ASN A 81 15.31 -41.55 26.39
CA ASN A 81 15.05 -42.48 27.50
C ASN A 81 16.09 -43.62 27.49
N GLY A 82 15.77 -44.77 28.08
CA GLY A 82 16.63 -45.95 28.05
C GLY A 82 16.92 -46.44 26.62
N THR A 83 15.97 -46.29 25.69
CA THR A 83 16.05 -46.77 24.30
C THR A 83 16.54 -45.72 23.31
N TYR A 84 16.07 -44.47 23.46
CA TYR A 84 16.36 -43.38 22.53
C TYR A 84 17.37 -42.38 23.11
N ALA A 85 18.33 -41.93 22.32
CA ALA A 85 19.26 -40.86 22.69
C ALA A 85 18.54 -39.50 22.66
N ALA A 86 18.97 -38.48 23.41
CA ALA A 86 18.39 -37.15 23.32
C ALA A 86 18.38 -36.63 21.88
N ALA A 87 17.27 -36.00 21.46
CA ALA A 87 17.17 -35.43 20.12
C ALA A 87 17.91 -34.08 20.07
N THR A 88 18.43 -33.71 18.89
CA THR A 88 18.94 -32.36 18.65
C THR A 88 17.82 -31.34 18.88
N GLN A 89 18.08 -30.32 19.69
CA GLN A 89 17.13 -29.25 19.96
C GLN A 89 16.73 -28.54 18.67
N VAL A 90 15.43 -28.28 18.50
CA VAL A 90 14.91 -27.49 17.38
C VAL A 90 14.40 -26.15 17.89
N GLN A 91 14.84 -25.06 17.28
CA GLN A 91 14.42 -23.71 17.64
C GLN A 91 13.52 -23.11 16.56
N LYS A 92 12.46 -22.42 16.98
CA LYS A 92 11.60 -21.63 16.10
C LYS A 92 11.41 -20.25 16.68
N SER A 93 11.43 -19.26 15.79
CA SER A 93 11.27 -17.86 16.15
C SER A 93 10.10 -17.25 15.41
N PHE A 94 9.40 -16.33 16.07
CA PHE A 94 8.39 -15.49 15.45
C PHE A 94 8.51 -14.06 15.96
N VAL A 95 8.03 -13.11 15.16
CA VAL A 95 8.07 -11.69 15.48
C VAL A 95 6.79 -11.29 16.20
N ILE A 96 6.94 -10.52 17.28
CA ILE A 96 5.87 -9.83 17.99
C ILE A 96 5.98 -8.35 17.63
N SER A 97 5.11 -7.90 16.73
CA SER A 97 5.05 -6.51 16.29
C SER A 97 4.27 -5.65 17.28
N PRO A 98 4.55 -4.34 17.37
CA PRO A 98 3.70 -3.42 18.11
C PRO A 98 2.26 -3.45 17.57
N VAL A 99 1.31 -3.12 18.44
CA VAL A 99 -0.05 -2.80 17.98
C VAL A 99 0.08 -1.65 16.99
N PRO A 100 -0.46 -1.77 15.77
CA PRO A 100 -0.50 -0.64 14.86
C PRO A 100 -1.28 0.47 15.56
N VAL A 101 -0.58 1.53 15.94
CA VAL A 101 -1.23 2.74 16.41
C VAL A 101 -2.01 3.28 15.22
N VAL A 102 -3.33 3.29 15.34
CA VAL A 102 -4.15 4.21 14.56
C VAL A 102 -3.86 5.60 15.12
N ASP A 103 -2.68 6.13 14.85
CA ASP A 103 -2.52 7.56 15.01
C ASP A 103 -3.30 8.16 13.85
N ASP A 104 -4.37 8.87 14.18
CA ASP A 104 -5.09 9.64 13.18
C ASP A 104 -4.09 10.57 12.44
N GLY A 105 -2.97 10.94 13.07
CA GLY A 105 -1.84 11.70 12.48
C GLY A 105 -1.15 11.10 11.24
N ALA A 106 -0.72 9.83 11.24
CA ALA A 106 -0.05 9.22 10.09
C ALA A 106 -1.04 8.95 8.95
N ALA A 107 -2.27 8.56 9.30
CA ALA A 107 -3.35 8.44 8.32
C ALA A 107 -3.71 9.82 7.72
N ILE A 108 -3.76 10.89 8.54
CA ILE A 108 -4.01 12.28 8.10
C ILE A 108 -2.86 12.81 7.24
N THR A 109 -1.60 12.52 7.55
CA THR A 109 -0.44 12.97 6.75
C THR A 109 -0.33 12.22 5.42
N ALA A 110 -0.64 10.92 5.37
CA ALA A 110 -0.75 10.18 4.12
C ALA A 110 -1.91 10.68 3.24
N ALA A 111 -3.05 11.01 3.85
CA ALA A 111 -4.19 11.63 3.16
C ALA A 111 -3.87 13.06 2.68
N ALA A 112 -3.08 13.84 3.44
CA ALA A 112 -2.60 15.17 3.06
C ALA A 112 -1.63 15.10 1.86
N ALA A 113 -0.71 14.13 1.85
CA ALA A 113 0.17 13.91 0.70
C ALA A 113 -0.60 13.46 -0.54
N ALA A 114 -1.62 12.61 -0.38
CA ALA A 114 -2.49 12.17 -1.47
C ALA A 114 -3.36 13.32 -2.04
N SER A 115 -3.85 14.23 -1.18
CA SER A 115 -4.59 15.43 -1.62
C SER A 115 -3.69 16.46 -2.31
N ALA A 116 -2.42 16.59 -1.90
CA ALA A 116 -1.44 17.42 -2.61
C ALA A 116 -1.17 16.91 -4.04
N LYS A 117 -1.10 15.59 -4.24
CA LYS A 117 -0.96 15.00 -5.58
C LYS A 117 -2.17 15.25 -6.47
N ARG A 118 -3.40 15.17 -5.91
CA ARG A 118 -4.64 15.51 -6.63
C ARG A 118 -4.77 17.00 -6.93
N ALA A 119 -4.25 17.87 -6.05
CA ALA A 119 -4.22 19.31 -6.29
C ALA A 119 -3.29 19.71 -7.44
N ALA A 120 -2.18 18.99 -7.63
CA ALA A 120 -1.30 19.20 -8.78
C ALA A 120 -1.98 18.83 -10.11
N GLU A 121 -2.74 17.73 -10.14
CA GLU A 121 -3.47 17.27 -11.34
C GLU A 121 -4.67 18.17 -11.69
N GLN A 122 -5.37 18.72 -10.68
CA GLN A 122 -6.49 19.66 -10.90
C GLN A 122 -6.05 21.05 -11.41
N LYS A 123 -4.77 21.43 -11.21
CA LYS A 123 -4.22 22.70 -11.67
C LYS A 123 -4.16 22.77 -13.20
N GLU A 124 -3.76 21.69 -13.87
CA GLU A 124 -3.72 21.62 -15.34
C GLU A 124 -5.12 21.76 -15.95
N LEU A 125 -6.13 21.12 -15.34
CA LEU A 125 -7.51 21.25 -15.82
C LEU A 125 -8.04 22.69 -15.63
N THR A 126 -7.65 23.36 -14.55
CA THR A 126 -8.06 24.75 -14.25
C THR A 126 -7.44 25.75 -15.24
N GLU A 127 -6.19 25.56 -15.66
CA GLU A 127 -5.58 26.40 -16.70
C GLU A 127 -6.26 26.23 -18.07
N LEU A 128 -6.72 25.02 -18.41
CA LEU A 128 -7.50 24.77 -19.63
C LEU A 128 -8.89 25.42 -19.57
N LEU A 129 -9.58 25.37 -18.41
CA LEU A 129 -10.86 26.05 -18.19
C LEU A 129 -10.72 27.58 -18.24
N ALA A 130 -9.57 28.13 -17.83
CA ALA A 130 -9.31 29.58 -17.88
C ALA A 130 -9.19 30.15 -19.30
N LEU A 131 -8.97 29.30 -20.32
CA LEU A 131 -8.95 29.69 -21.74
C LEU A 131 -10.35 29.80 -22.37
N ILE A 132 -11.39 29.25 -21.73
CA ILE A 132 -12.78 29.29 -22.21
C ILE A 132 -13.28 30.71 -22.56
N PRO A 133 -13.10 31.74 -21.71
CA PRO A 133 -13.52 33.10 -22.06
C PRO A 133 -12.80 33.66 -23.29
N GLU A 134 -11.53 33.31 -23.49
CA GLU A 134 -10.77 33.79 -24.66
C GLU A 134 -11.22 33.08 -25.95
N ILE A 135 -11.52 31.78 -25.87
CA ILE A 135 -12.13 31.01 -26.97
C ILE A 135 -13.53 31.57 -27.31
N ALA A 136 -14.33 31.93 -26.30
CA ALA A 136 -15.64 32.53 -26.50
C ALA A 136 -15.56 33.92 -27.17
N LYS A 137 -14.56 34.73 -26.83
CA LYS A 137 -14.30 35.99 -27.54
C LYS A 137 -13.92 35.74 -28.99
N MET A 138 -13.09 34.73 -29.25
CA MET A 138 -12.66 34.42 -30.61
C MET A 138 -13.82 33.93 -31.48
N SER A 139 -14.73 33.10 -30.96
CA SER A 139 -15.93 32.68 -31.70
C SER A 139 -16.90 33.84 -31.98
N LEU A 140 -17.06 34.78 -31.04
CA LEU A 140 -17.84 35.99 -31.26
C LEU A 140 -17.22 36.88 -32.34
N ALA A 141 -15.91 37.10 -32.27
CA ALA A 141 -15.17 37.90 -33.26
C ALA A 141 -15.25 37.27 -34.66
N LEU A 142 -15.15 35.94 -34.76
CA LEU A 142 -15.34 35.20 -36.01
C LEU A 142 -16.79 35.37 -36.52
N GLY A 143 -17.79 35.35 -35.65
CA GLY A 143 -19.19 35.59 -36.00
C GLY A 143 -19.43 37.01 -36.55
N GLU A 144 -18.89 38.02 -35.88
CA GLU A 144 -18.99 39.42 -36.32
C GLU A 144 -18.24 39.66 -37.64
N THR A 145 -17.06 39.03 -37.80
CA THR A 145 -16.26 39.08 -39.03
C THR A 145 -17.01 38.44 -40.19
N THR A 146 -17.62 37.27 -39.97
CA THR A 146 -18.41 36.55 -40.98
C THR A 146 -19.65 37.37 -41.39
N LYS A 147 -20.33 37.98 -40.40
CA LYS A 147 -21.47 38.87 -40.67
C LYS A 147 -21.05 40.09 -41.50
N SER A 148 -19.87 40.67 -41.21
CA SER A 148 -19.33 41.79 -41.98
C SER A 148 -18.86 41.41 -43.39
N LEU A 149 -18.58 40.13 -43.66
CA LEU A 149 -18.23 39.63 -44.99
C LEU A 149 -19.48 39.31 -45.84
N TYR A 150 -20.61 38.98 -45.22
CA TYR A 150 -21.83 38.61 -45.95
C TYR A 150 -22.85 39.75 -46.04
N GLU A 151 -22.87 40.67 -45.07
CA GLU A 151 -23.85 41.75 -44.98
C GLU A 151 -23.20 43.14 -45.07
N GLN A 152 -23.78 44.01 -45.90
CA GLN A 152 -23.51 45.45 -45.88
C GLN A 152 -24.62 46.19 -45.11
N LYS A 153 -24.21 47.21 -44.36
CA LYS A 153 -25.10 48.05 -43.55
C LYS A 153 -25.63 49.22 -44.38
N CYS A 154 -26.95 49.38 -44.41
CA CYS A 154 -27.66 50.50 -45.01
C CYS A 154 -28.30 51.36 -43.91
N VAL A 155 -28.18 52.69 -43.99
CA VAL A 155 -28.66 53.63 -42.96
C VAL A 155 -29.60 54.70 -43.52
N LYS A 156 -30.60 55.09 -42.72
CA LYS A 156 -31.50 56.24 -42.96
C LYS A 156 -31.79 56.91 -41.61
N GLY A 157 -31.12 58.01 -41.31
CA GLY A 157 -31.18 58.62 -39.97
C GLY A 157 -30.73 57.63 -38.89
N LYS A 158 -31.60 57.33 -37.92
CA LYS A 158 -31.35 56.35 -36.85
C LYS A 158 -31.70 54.90 -37.23
N SER A 159 -32.34 54.68 -38.38
CA SER A 159 -32.74 53.34 -38.82
C SER A 159 -31.60 52.61 -39.53
N ILE A 160 -31.37 51.34 -39.16
CA ILE A 160 -30.34 50.47 -39.72
C ILE A 160 -31.01 49.25 -40.37
N LYS A 161 -30.59 48.90 -41.59
CA LYS A 161 -30.93 47.64 -42.24
C LYS A 161 -29.67 46.96 -42.76
N TYR A 162 -29.63 45.63 -42.69
CA TYR A 162 -28.55 44.81 -43.24
C TYR A 162 -29.05 44.12 -44.51
N VAL A 163 -28.25 44.14 -45.57
CA VAL A 163 -28.53 43.45 -46.84
C VAL A 163 -27.29 42.69 -47.27
N LYS A 164 -27.41 41.68 -48.13
CA LYS A 164 -26.24 40.96 -48.65
C LYS A 164 -25.26 41.92 -49.33
N ILE A 165 -23.95 41.69 -49.18
CA ILE A 165 -22.92 42.47 -49.89
C ILE A 165 -23.22 42.45 -51.40
N GLY A 166 -23.14 43.62 -52.05
CA GLY A 166 -23.44 43.81 -53.47
C GLY A 166 -24.90 44.11 -53.81
N ALA A 167 -25.85 43.87 -52.89
CA ALA A 167 -27.25 44.26 -53.10
C ALA A 167 -27.46 45.79 -53.02
N LYS A 168 -28.49 46.32 -53.70
CA LYS A 168 -28.86 47.74 -53.57
C LYS A 168 -29.53 47.99 -52.21
N CYS A 169 -29.20 49.10 -51.55
CA CYS A 169 -29.92 49.51 -50.34
C CYS A 169 -31.40 49.82 -50.65
N PRO A 170 -32.32 49.57 -49.71
CA PRO A 170 -33.72 49.95 -49.85
C PRO A 170 -33.90 51.45 -50.11
N LYS A 171 -34.99 51.84 -50.78
CA LYS A 171 -35.24 53.24 -51.18
C LYS A 171 -35.15 54.20 -49.98
N GLY A 172 -34.28 55.22 -50.12
CA GLY A 172 -34.02 56.23 -49.07
C GLY A 172 -33.01 55.82 -48.00
N TYR A 173 -32.36 54.65 -48.12
CA TYR A 173 -31.21 54.26 -47.32
C TYR A 173 -29.92 54.39 -48.14
N VAL A 174 -28.81 54.74 -47.47
CA VAL A 174 -27.47 54.81 -48.08
C VAL A 174 -26.54 53.78 -47.45
N ILE A 175 -25.54 53.31 -48.20
CA ILE A 175 -24.53 52.38 -47.67
C ILE A 175 -23.72 53.11 -46.59
N TYR A 176 -23.62 52.49 -45.42
CA TYR A 176 -22.75 52.97 -44.37
C TYR A 176 -21.30 52.65 -44.70
N LYS A 177 -20.48 53.69 -44.91
CA LYS A 177 -19.03 53.56 -45.00
C LYS A 177 -18.45 53.81 -43.63
N LYS A 178 -17.93 52.77 -42.97
CA LYS A 178 -17.16 52.94 -41.73
C LYS A 178 -15.88 53.69 -42.09
N SER A 179 -15.74 54.95 -41.67
CA SER A 179 -14.44 55.63 -41.76
C SER A 179 -13.47 54.84 -40.88
N LYS A 180 -12.41 54.32 -41.50
CA LYS A 180 -11.39 53.53 -40.81
C LYS A 180 -10.62 54.51 -39.90
N ALA A 181 -10.96 54.59 -38.62
CA ALA A 181 -10.02 55.11 -37.64
C ALA A 181 -8.91 54.06 -37.51
N ILE A 182 -7.81 54.28 -38.22
CA ILE A 182 -6.54 53.60 -37.95
C ILE A 182 -5.85 54.48 -36.89
N GLY A 183 -5.82 54.01 -35.66
CA GLY A 183 -5.01 54.56 -34.56
C GLY A 183 -4.88 53.43 -33.53
N SER A 184 -3.71 52.81 -33.46
CA SER A 184 -2.60 53.09 -32.53
C SER A 184 -2.74 52.28 -31.26
#